data_AF-A0A1H8HW21-F1
#
_entry.id   AF-A0A1H8HW21-F1
#
_cell.length_a   1.000
_cell.length_b   1.000
_cell.length_c   1.000
_cell.angle_alpha   90.00
_cell.angle_beta   90.00
_cell.angle_gamma   90.00
#
_symmetry.space_group_name_H-M   'P 1'
#
loop_
_entity.id
_entity.type
_entity.pdbx_description
1 polymer ?
#
loop_
_entity_poly.entity_id
_entity_poly.type
_entity_poly.pdbx_seq_one_letter_code
_entity_poly.pdbx_strand_id
1 'polypeptide(L)' 'MANLEEKKVSLKIILNTGKIKNDKAVLETMTIKDINPTATDKDLYEIGNEIVKLQEFELVEMQKQENSSIESEE' A
#
# COMPACT_ATOMS: atom_id res chain seq x y z
N MET A 1 -27.49 7.85 -10.97
CA MET A 1 -26.19 8.44 -10.59
C MET A 1 -25.53 7.40 -9.71
N ALA A 2 -24.45 6.78 -10.16
CA ALA A 2 -23.84 5.68 -9.44
C ALA A 2 -23.25 6.22 -8.13
N ASN A 3 -23.74 5.71 -7.00
CA ASN A 3 -23.07 5.84 -5.71
C ASN A 3 -21.75 5.09 -5.85
N LEU A 4 -20.68 5.81 -6.16
CA LEU A 4 -19.33 5.33 -5.89
C LEU A 4 -19.23 5.33 -4.37
N GLU A 5 -19.65 4.23 -3.74
CA GLU A 5 -19.21 3.90 -2.39
C GLU A 5 -17.72 4.23 -2.32
N GLU A 6 -17.32 5.02 -1.32
CA GLU A 6 -15.93 5.43 -1.11
C GLU A 6 -15.07 4.18 -0.83
N LYS A 7 -14.75 3.44 -1.91
CA LYS A 7 -13.92 2.25 -1.84
C LYS A 7 -12.56 2.71 -1.41
N LYS A 8 -12.20 2.37 -0.18
CA LYS A 8 -10.87 2.60 0.36
C LYS A 8 -9.89 1.73 -0.41
N VAL A 9 -9.17 2.34 -1.34
CA VAL A 9 -8.10 1.69 -2.09
C VAL A 9 -6.84 1.75 -1.24
N SER A 10 -6.15 0.62 -1.12
CA SER A 10 -4.83 0.52 -0.52
C SER A 10 -3.80 0.09 -1.57
N LEU A 11 -2.57 0.58 -1.46
CA LEU A 11 -1.43 0.12 -2.24
C LEU A 11 -0.54 -0.72 -1.36
N LYS A 12 -0.32 -1.98 -1.76
CA LYS A 12 0.65 -2.86 -1.11
C LYS A 12 1.91 -2.91 -1.94
N ILE A 13 3.05 -2.68 -1.30
CA ILE A 13 4.38 -2.65 -1.89
C ILE A 13 5.21 -3.74 -1.22
N ILE A 14 5.85 -4.60 -2.01
CA ILE A 14 6.74 -5.67 -1.54
C ILE A 14 8.12 -5.42 -2.11
N LEU A 15 9.11 -5.37 -1.23
CA LEU A 15 10.50 -5.03 -1.53
C LEU A 15 11.42 -6.18 -1.13
N ASN A 16 12.51 -6.35 -1.87
CA ASN A 16 13.59 -7.24 -1.51
C ASN A 16 14.68 -6.44 -0.81
N THR A 17 14.99 -6.81 0.42
CA THR A 17 16.02 -6.13 1.22
C THR A 17 17.46 -6.52 0.84
N GLY A 18 17.63 -7.42 -0.14
CA GLY A 18 18.93 -7.97 -0.55
C GLY A 18 19.55 -8.94 0.47
N LYS A 19 18.89 -9.16 1.62
CA LYS A 19 19.35 -10.06 2.68
C LYS A 19 18.75 -11.45 2.48
N ILE A 20 19.55 -12.48 2.74
CA ILE A 20 19.11 -13.88 2.74
C ILE A 20 19.14 -14.39 4.17
N LYS A 21 18.04 -15.00 4.62
CA LYS A 21 17.92 -15.65 5.92
C LYS A 21 17.27 -17.02 5.74
N ASN A 22 17.93 -18.07 6.20
CA ASN A 22 17.45 -19.46 6.06
C ASN A 22 17.10 -19.82 4.60
N ASP A 23 18.00 -19.50 3.66
CA ASP A 23 17.83 -19.70 2.21
C ASP A 23 16.62 -19.01 1.58
N LYS A 24 16.06 -18.01 2.26
CA LYS A 24 14.95 -17.19 1.75
C LYS A 24 15.34 -15.72 1.71
N ALA A 25 14.95 -15.05 0.63
CA ALA A 25 15.06 -13.61 0.51
C ALA A 25 14.18 -12.95 1.59
N VAL A 26 14.76 -11.99 2.31
CA VAL A 26 14.04 -11.21 3.31
C VAL A 26 13.29 -10.11 2.56
N LEU A 27 11.96 -10.24 2.56
CA LEU A 27 11.08 -9.26 1.95
C LEU A 27 10.55 -8.30 3.01
N GLU A 28 10.47 -7.03 2.64
CA GLU A 28 9.81 -5.99 3.42
C GLU A 28 8.49 -5.61 2.73
N THR A 29 7.41 -5.51 3.50
CA THR A 29 6.08 -5.21 2.96
C THR A 29 5.55 -3.96 3.61
N MET A 30 5.16 -3.00 2.78
CA MET A 30 4.48 -1.79 3.20
C MET A 30 3.06 -1.76 2.61
N THR A 31 2.10 -1.29 3.40
CA THR A 31 0.72 -1.08 2.93
C THR A 31 0.33 0.35 3.20
N ILE A 32 0.05 1.07 2.13
CA ILE A 32 -0.42 2.45 2.13
C ILE A 32 -1.94 2.40 1.98
N LYS A 33 -2.68 2.91 2.96
CA LYS A 33 -4.14 2.87 2.98
C LYS A 33 -4.73 4.17 2.44
N ASP A 34 -6.02 4.14 2.14
CA ASP A 34 -6.83 5.33 1.89
C ASP A 34 -6.33 6.21 0.72
N ILE A 35 -5.83 5.57 -0.34
CA ILE A 35 -5.53 6.24 -1.62
C ILE A 35 -6.86 6.48 -2.35
N ASN A 36 -7.68 7.36 -1.78
CA ASN A 36 -8.95 7.77 -2.32
C ASN A 36 -8.73 9.02 -3.18
N PRO A 37 -9.48 9.26 -4.27
CA PRO A 37 -9.51 10.54 -4.98
C PRO A 37 -9.72 11.79 -4.10
N THR A 38 -10.16 11.62 -2.84
CA THR A 38 -10.28 12.68 -1.84
C THR A 38 -9.01 12.91 -1.00
N ALA A 39 -7.92 12.18 -1.25
CA ALA A 39 -6.66 12.34 -0.55
C ALA A 39 -6.13 13.78 -0.67
N THR A 40 -5.75 14.35 0.46
CA THR A 40 -5.21 15.71 0.53
C THR A 40 -3.74 15.75 0.14
N ASP A 41 -3.22 16.93 -0.20
CA ASP A 41 -1.78 17.11 -0.47
C ASP A 41 -0.90 16.64 0.69
N LYS A 42 -1.39 16.75 1.92
CA LYS A 42 -0.71 16.24 3.12
C LYS A 42 -0.62 14.72 3.10
N ASP A 43 -1.71 14.04 2.77
CA ASP A 43 -1.76 12.58 2.69
C ASP A 43 -0.78 12.09 1.61
N LEU A 44 -0.77 12.76 0.45
CA LEU A 44 0.18 12.45 -0.64
C LEU A 44 1.64 12.69 -0.23
N TYR A 45 1.92 13.72 0.56
CA TYR A 45 3.25 13.99 1.10
C TYR A 45 3.71 12.93 2.10
N GLU A 46 2.83 12.47 2.99
CA GLU A 46 3.13 11.38 3.93
C GLU A 46 3.40 10.06 3.17
N ILE A 47 2.58 9.74 2.18
CA ILE A 47 2.79 8.61 1.25
C ILE A 47 4.16 8.71 0.57
N GLY A 48 4.50 9.89 0.04
CA GLY A 48 5.79 10.13 -0.60
C GLY A 48 6.98 9.89 0.33
N ASN A 49 6.90 10.35 1.59
CA ASN A 49 7.96 10.11 2.57
C ASN A 49 8.12 8.63 2.92
N GLU A 50 7.02 7.89 3.05
CA GLU A 50 7.08 6.46 3.28
C GLU A 50 7.71 5.73 2.08
N ILE A 51 7.40 6.14 0.84
CA ILE A 51 8.04 5.59 -0.37
C ILE A 51 9.53 5.91 -0.43
N VAL A 52 9.96 7.12 -0.05
CA VAL A 52 11.38 7.50 -0.07
C VAL A 52 12.22 6.61 0.86
N LYS A 53 11.69 6.21 2.01
CA LYS A 53 12.37 5.26 2.93
C LYS A 53 12.65 3.90 2.27
N LEU A 54 11.94 3.57 1.20
CA LEU A 54 12.06 2.31 0.49
C LEU A 54 13.10 2.32 -0.64
N GLN A 55 13.72 3.47 -0.94
CA GLN A 55 14.69 3.59 -2.05
C GLN A 55 15.95 2.74 -1.89
N GLU A 56 16.25 2.27 -0.68
CA GLU A 56 17.40 1.38 -0.43
C GLU A 56 17.13 -0.07 -0.86
N PHE A 57 15.88 -0.41 -1.23
CA PHE A 57 15.45 -1.78 -1.52
C PHE A 57 14.91 -1.94 -2.94
N GLU A 58 15.13 -3.12 -3.52
CA GLU A 58 14.65 -3.42 -4.88
C GLU A 58 13.15 -3.75 -4.85
N LEU A 59 12.35 -3.07 -5.68
CA LEU A 59 10.92 -3.33 -5.79
C LEU A 59 10.67 -4.69 -6.45
N VAL A 60 9.98 -5.58 -5.75
CA VAL A 60 9.62 -6.92 -6.26
C VAL A 60 8.23 -6.90 -6.87
N GLU A 61 7.27 -6.32 -6.17
CA GLU A 61 5.87 -6.36 -6.57
C GLU A 61 5.08 -5.17 -6.01
N MET A 62 4.09 -4.71 -6.78
CA MET A 62 3.14 -3.68 -6.37
C MET A 62 1.71 -4.15 -6.68
N GLN A 63 0.83 -4.13 -5.67
CA GLN A 63 -0.55 -4.59 -5.79
C GLN A 63 -1.53 -3.51 -5.34
N LYS A 64 -2.53 -3.23 -6.18
CA LYS A 64 -3.72 -2.47 -5.78
C LYS A 64 -4.64 -3.38 -4.99
N GLN A 65 -5.05 -2.95 -3.80
CA GLN A 65 -6.04 -3.64 -2.98
C GLN A 65 -7.29 -2.77 -2.87
N GLU A 66 -8.44 -3.30 -3.28
CA GLU A 66 -9.73 -2.68 -3.03
C GLU A 66 -10.33 -3.33 -1.78
N ASN A 67 -10.41 -2.58 -0.67
CA ASN A 67 -11.08 -3.07 0.52
C ASN A 67 -12.59 -2.87 0.35
N SER A 68 -13.30 -3.93 -0.02
CA SER A 68 -14.75 -3.96 0.15
C SER A 68 -15.04 -4.18 1.63
N SER A 69 -15.54 -3.15 2.32
CA SER A 69 -16.18 -3.35 3.62
C SER A 69 -17.35 -4.31 3.40
N ILE A 70 -17.27 -5.52 3.94
CA ILE A 70 -18.48 -6.29 4.21
C ILE A 70 -19.05 -5.63 5.45
N GLU A 71 -20.03 -4.74 5.28
CA GLU A 71 -20.90 -4.36 6.38
C GLU A 71 -21.68 -5.63 6.75
N SER A 72 -21.25 -6.32 7.80
CA SER A 72 -22.09 -7.32 8.45
C SER A 72 -23.28 -6.59 9.05
N GLU A 73 -24.42 -6.68 8.37
CA GLU A 73 -25.73 -6.32 8.93
C GLU A 73 -26.02 -7.25 10.12
N GLU A 74 -26.02 -6.69 11.33
CA GLU A 74 -26.71 -7.24 12.52
C GLU A 74 -27.84 -6.31 12.93
#